data_AF-A0A1Y2AR83-F1
#
_entry.id   AF-A0A1Y2AR83-F1
#
_cell.length_a   1.000
_cell.length_b   1.000
_cell.length_c   1.000
_cell.angle_alpha   90.00
_cell.angle_beta   90.00
_cell.angle_gamma   90.00
#
_symmetry.space_group_name_H-M   'P 1'
#
loop_
_entity.id
_entity.type
_entity.pdbx_description
1 polymer ?
#
loop_
_entity_poly.entity_id
_entity_poly.type
_entity_poly.pdbx_seq_one_letter_code
_entity_poly.pdbx_strand_id
1 'polypeptide(L)'
;MVISISSDASTVSTASTSSSGVISYQQCIMLLDRDVDDIPPHVAAASRRYLQIQLREFFQGFVRKRLVEYATNLGVNHSRLTDATLVSDLAYQVAKVGRQIVYKRNPGIYRAFDPGLEKIGVCVGYQHWGPNRGPFCISYAGTSRLSGSDKVSRSISVAGILEDTYGYIPSNYNGMQMITLVEKQQQRPGVTGKGLSGAFDSETMLVQGAVVEARGPVLNSDLVMGIDSTKVSKLWNLEVKLVKRRGESKKNYNNRKRAAKKERTVAKVTEMISSGDIILENPVAGELTHDICDAILIAMTLSEWYNNALMIGMKCW
;
A
#
# COMPACT_ATOMS: atom_id res chain seq x y z
N MET A 1 43.14 -8.25 -40.23
CA MET A 1 43.18 -6.80 -40.50
C MET A 1 42.83 -6.11 -39.20
N VAL A 2 43.79 -5.43 -38.58
CA VAL A 2 43.54 -4.59 -37.41
C VAL A 2 42.89 -3.31 -37.91
N ILE A 3 41.73 -2.95 -37.36
CA ILE A 3 41.16 -1.61 -37.50
C ILE A 3 40.77 -1.14 -36.09
N SER A 4 41.59 -0.22 -35.57
CA SER A 4 41.34 0.59 -34.38
C SER A 4 40.30 1.67 -34.70
N ILE A 5 39.41 1.98 -33.75
CA ILE A 5 38.54 3.18 -33.75
C ILE A 5 38.44 3.63 -32.28
N SER A 6 39.37 4.47 -31.81
CA SER A 6 39.27 5.94 -31.65
C SER A 6 38.11 6.39 -30.77
N SER A 7 38.47 6.94 -29.61
CA SER A 7 37.64 7.79 -28.77
C SER A 7 37.30 9.08 -29.52
N ASP A 8 36.04 9.26 -29.88
CA ASP A 8 35.47 10.60 -29.99
C ASP A 8 33.96 10.57 -29.78
N ALA A 9 33.52 11.57 -29.02
CA ALA A 9 32.16 11.81 -28.61
C ALA A 9 31.24 12.09 -29.80
N SER A 10 29.94 11.97 -29.56
CA SER A 10 28.83 12.36 -30.44
C SER A 10 28.51 11.39 -31.60
N THR A 11 27.91 10.27 -31.25
CA THR A 11 26.90 9.65 -32.11
C THR A 11 25.85 9.01 -31.23
N VAL A 12 24.66 9.59 -31.24
CA VAL A 12 23.45 9.04 -30.64
C VAL A 12 23.24 7.66 -31.24
N SER A 13 23.56 6.63 -30.46
CA SER A 13 23.26 5.24 -30.77
C SER A 13 21.74 5.10 -30.82
N THR A 14 21.18 5.17 -32.03
CA THR A 14 19.88 4.60 -32.35
C THR A 14 19.94 3.11 -32.01
N ALA A 15 19.49 2.77 -30.80
CA ALA A 15 19.30 1.40 -30.39
C ALA A 15 18.39 0.72 -31.43
N SER A 16 18.96 -0.24 -32.15
CA SER A 16 18.24 -1.11 -33.07
C SER A 16 17.08 -1.76 -32.31
N THR A 17 15.87 -1.31 -32.61
CA THR A 17 14.63 -1.93 -32.18
C THR A 17 14.52 -3.29 -32.86
N SER A 18 14.97 -4.34 -32.17
CA SER A 18 14.65 -5.71 -32.55
C SER A 18 13.13 -5.86 -32.65
N SER A 19 12.69 -6.50 -33.73
CA SER A 19 11.33 -6.53 -34.30
C SER A 19 10.26 -7.28 -33.47
N SER A 20 10.41 -7.38 -32.15
CA SER A 20 9.39 -7.98 -31.28
C SER A 20 8.59 -6.96 -30.47
N GLY A 21 9.05 -5.71 -30.34
CA GLY A 21 8.34 -4.67 -29.56
C GLY A 21 8.12 -5.02 -28.09
N VAL A 22 8.80 -6.06 -27.57
CA VAL A 22 8.71 -6.48 -26.16
C VAL A 22 9.88 -5.85 -25.41
N ILE A 23 9.58 -4.89 -24.55
CA ILE A 23 10.55 -4.33 -23.59
C ILE A 23 10.78 -5.40 -22.52
N SER A 24 12.03 -5.78 -22.26
CA SER A 24 12.33 -6.75 -21.21
C SER A 24 12.04 -6.18 -19.81
N TYR A 25 11.71 -7.02 -18.81
CA TYR A 25 11.45 -6.58 -17.43
C TYR A 25 12.69 -5.93 -16.79
N GLN A 26 13.88 -6.38 -17.19
CA GLN A 26 15.15 -5.75 -16.84
C GLN A 26 15.30 -4.38 -17.52
N GLN A 27 14.88 -4.22 -18.78
CA GLN A 27 14.77 -2.89 -19.41
C GLN A 27 13.67 -2.03 -18.78
N CYS A 28 12.54 -2.60 -18.34
CA CYS A 28 11.51 -1.90 -17.58
C CYS A 28 12.04 -1.37 -16.25
N ILE A 29 12.84 -2.16 -15.52
CA ILE A 29 13.50 -1.71 -14.28
C ILE A 29 14.64 -0.73 -14.59
N MET A 30 15.42 -0.92 -15.66
CA MET A 30 16.49 0.03 -16.07
C MET A 30 15.93 1.36 -16.62
N LEU A 31 14.68 1.37 -17.06
CA LEU A 31 13.94 2.60 -17.39
C LEU A 31 13.56 3.41 -16.14
N LEU A 32 13.86 2.95 -14.92
CA LEU A 32 13.86 3.81 -13.73
C LEU A 32 14.85 4.98 -13.86
N ASP A 33 15.83 4.88 -14.77
CA ASP A 33 16.92 5.86 -14.97
C ASP A 33 16.79 6.65 -16.30
N ARG A 34 15.71 6.48 -17.07
CA ARG A 34 15.46 7.20 -18.33
C ARG A 34 14.02 7.68 -18.43
N ASP A 35 13.78 8.74 -19.21
CA ASP A 35 12.45 9.33 -19.39
C ASP A 35 11.44 8.33 -19.97
N VAL A 36 10.64 7.74 -19.08
CA VAL A 36 9.58 6.75 -19.38
C VAL A 36 8.39 7.37 -20.12
N ASP A 37 8.39 8.69 -20.29
CA ASP A 37 7.37 9.44 -21.00
C ASP A 37 7.31 9.11 -22.51
N ASP A 38 8.34 8.46 -23.05
CA ASP A 38 8.45 8.12 -24.48
C ASP A 38 7.92 6.73 -24.86
N ILE A 39 7.45 5.90 -23.91
CA ILE A 39 6.98 4.55 -24.26
C ILE A 39 5.51 4.58 -24.72
N PRO A 40 5.20 4.19 -25.97
CA PRO A 40 3.84 4.25 -26.48
C PRO A 40 2.85 3.36 -25.68
N PRO A 41 1.60 3.81 -25.46
CA PRO A 41 0.61 3.06 -24.67
C PRO A 41 0.34 1.62 -25.16
N HIS A 42 0.44 1.38 -26.48
CA HIS A 42 0.24 0.06 -27.07
C HIS A 42 1.40 -0.91 -26.76
N VAL A 43 2.64 -0.41 -26.72
CA VAL A 43 3.83 -1.18 -26.32
C VAL A 43 3.72 -1.56 -24.84
N ALA A 44 3.33 -0.61 -23.99
CA ALA A 44 3.08 -0.88 -22.56
C ALA A 44 1.99 -1.95 -22.33
N ALA A 45 0.92 -1.92 -23.14
CA ALA A 45 -0.16 -2.89 -23.07
C ALA A 45 0.29 -4.29 -23.54
N ALA A 46 1.10 -4.37 -24.60
CA ALA A 46 1.65 -5.61 -25.13
C ALA A 46 2.63 -6.27 -24.14
N SER A 47 3.59 -5.51 -23.60
CA SER A 47 4.55 -6.01 -22.59
C SER A 47 3.85 -6.54 -21.34
N ARG A 48 2.79 -5.84 -20.87
CA ARG A 48 1.97 -6.33 -19.75
C ARG A 48 1.29 -7.66 -20.07
N ARG A 49 0.72 -7.80 -21.27
CA ARG A 49 0.03 -9.03 -21.67
C ARG A 49 1.00 -10.21 -21.78
N TYR A 50 2.20 -9.98 -22.33
CA TYR A 50 3.26 -10.97 -22.37
C TYR A 50 3.70 -11.40 -20.96
N LEU A 51 3.98 -10.44 -20.09
CA LEU A 51 4.32 -10.68 -18.68
C LEU A 51 3.23 -11.48 -17.95
N GLN A 52 1.94 -11.18 -18.20
CA GLN A 52 0.83 -11.93 -17.62
C GLN A 52 0.80 -13.41 -18.06
N ILE A 53 1.20 -13.72 -19.30
CA ILE A 53 1.24 -15.11 -19.78
C ILE A 53 2.34 -15.88 -19.04
N GLN A 54 3.56 -15.33 -19.00
CA GLN A 54 4.69 -15.93 -18.27
C GLN A 54 4.38 -16.14 -16.78
N LEU A 55 3.76 -15.14 -16.14
CA LEU A 55 3.36 -15.23 -14.74
C LEU A 55 2.25 -16.27 -14.51
N ARG A 56 1.32 -16.45 -15.46
CA ARG A 56 0.32 -17.52 -15.35
C ARG A 56 0.98 -18.89 -15.36
N GLU A 57 1.93 -19.12 -16.26
CA GLU A 57 2.70 -20.37 -16.31
C GLU A 57 3.45 -20.62 -15.00
N PHE A 58 4.10 -19.59 -14.45
CA PHE A 58 4.72 -19.65 -13.12
C PHE A 58 3.73 -20.08 -12.04
N PHE A 59 2.54 -19.46 -11.98
CA PHE A 59 1.57 -19.75 -10.94
C PHE A 59 0.82 -21.08 -11.14
N GLN A 60 0.66 -21.56 -12.37
CA GLN A 60 -0.05 -22.83 -12.67
C GLN A 60 0.61 -24.05 -12.01
N GLY A 61 1.91 -24.01 -11.76
CA GLY A 61 2.64 -25.09 -11.09
C GLY A 61 2.39 -25.22 -9.58
N PHE A 62 1.63 -24.31 -8.97
CA PHE A 62 1.45 -24.30 -7.51
C PHE A 62 0.10 -24.87 -7.06
N VAL A 63 0.15 -25.64 -5.98
CA VAL A 63 -1.04 -26.08 -5.23
C VAL A 63 -1.75 -24.89 -4.56
N ARG A 64 -3.06 -25.02 -4.34
CA ARG A 64 -3.94 -24.01 -3.73
C ARG A 64 -3.33 -23.28 -2.53
N LYS A 65 -2.75 -24.04 -1.59
CA LYS A 65 -2.18 -23.47 -0.36
C LYS A 65 -1.16 -22.37 -0.67
N ARG A 66 -0.26 -22.63 -1.62
CA ARG A 66 0.78 -21.68 -2.02
C ARG A 66 0.22 -20.53 -2.85
N LEU A 67 -0.80 -20.76 -3.67
CA LEU A 67 -1.52 -19.69 -4.36
C LEU A 67 -2.21 -18.73 -3.38
N VAL A 68 -2.79 -19.25 -2.30
CA VAL A 68 -3.43 -18.45 -1.25
C VAL A 68 -2.41 -17.64 -0.44
N GLU A 69 -1.23 -18.19 -0.20
CA GLU A 69 -0.09 -17.47 0.40
C GLU A 69 0.32 -16.29 -0.50
N TYR A 70 0.55 -16.52 -1.79
CA TYR A 70 0.84 -15.44 -2.76
C TYR A 70 -0.29 -14.41 -2.81
N ALA A 71 -1.54 -14.84 -2.81
CA ALA A 71 -2.69 -13.94 -2.86
C ALA A 71 -2.76 -13.02 -1.64
N THR A 72 -2.44 -13.55 -0.46
CA THR A 72 -2.35 -12.77 0.78
C THR A 72 -1.20 -11.75 0.71
N ASN A 73 -0.03 -12.17 0.23
CA ASN A 73 1.17 -11.34 0.07
C ASN A 73 1.07 -10.31 -1.07
N LEU A 74 0.05 -10.40 -1.93
CA LEU A 74 -0.21 -9.46 -3.04
C LEU A 74 -1.52 -8.68 -2.87
N GLY A 75 -2.24 -8.88 -1.76
CA GLY A 75 -3.52 -8.22 -1.50
C GLY A 75 -4.67 -8.66 -2.40
N VAL A 76 -4.56 -9.82 -3.06
CA VAL A 76 -5.58 -10.41 -3.95
C VAL A 76 -6.64 -11.14 -3.11
N ASN A 77 -7.92 -10.90 -3.39
CA ASN A 77 -9.00 -11.62 -2.72
C ASN A 77 -9.11 -13.03 -3.30
N HIS A 78 -8.98 -14.05 -2.46
CA HIS A 78 -8.96 -15.46 -2.89
C HIS A 78 -10.12 -16.30 -2.37
N SER A 79 -10.96 -15.75 -1.48
CA SER A 79 -11.96 -16.51 -0.71
C SER A 79 -13.02 -17.24 -1.56
N ARG A 80 -13.24 -16.80 -2.80
CA ARG A 80 -14.26 -17.36 -3.71
C ARG A 80 -13.71 -17.66 -5.11
N LEU A 81 -12.39 -17.58 -5.30
CA LEU A 81 -11.77 -17.77 -6.61
C LEU A 81 -11.43 -19.24 -6.83
N THR A 82 -11.79 -19.78 -7.99
CA THR A 82 -11.23 -21.03 -8.51
C THR A 82 -9.71 -20.89 -8.67
N ASP A 83 -8.98 -21.99 -8.78
CA ASP A 83 -7.52 -21.95 -8.97
C ASP A 83 -7.13 -21.24 -10.26
N ALA A 84 -7.84 -21.49 -11.36
CA ALA A 84 -7.59 -20.83 -12.64
C ALA A 84 -7.81 -19.30 -12.57
N THR A 85 -8.88 -18.87 -11.88
CA THR A 85 -9.13 -17.43 -11.67
C THR A 85 -8.10 -16.82 -10.73
N LEU A 86 -7.71 -17.52 -9.67
CA LEU A 86 -6.71 -17.04 -8.72
C LEU A 86 -5.34 -16.86 -9.39
N VAL A 87 -4.90 -17.84 -10.18
CA VAL A 87 -3.68 -17.76 -11.01
C VAL A 87 -3.73 -16.53 -11.93
N SER A 88 -4.87 -16.29 -12.58
CA SER A 88 -5.04 -15.14 -13.48
C SER A 88 -4.96 -13.80 -12.74
N ASP A 89 -5.57 -13.71 -11.56
CA ASP A 89 -5.57 -12.50 -10.74
C ASP A 89 -4.19 -12.22 -10.13
N LEU A 90 -3.47 -13.26 -9.71
CA LEU A 90 -2.08 -13.14 -9.24
C LEU A 90 -1.16 -12.61 -10.35
N ALA A 91 -1.21 -13.22 -11.54
CA ALA A 91 -0.44 -12.78 -12.70
C ALA A 91 -0.80 -11.34 -13.11
N TYR A 92 -2.09 -11.00 -13.08
CA TYR A 92 -2.56 -9.64 -13.36
C TYR A 92 -1.99 -8.63 -12.36
N GLN A 93 -2.04 -8.95 -11.06
CA GLN A 93 -1.59 -8.05 -10.00
C GLN A 93 -0.08 -7.80 -10.08
N VAL A 94 0.73 -8.84 -10.30
CA VAL A 94 2.18 -8.69 -10.47
C VAL A 94 2.51 -7.83 -11.70
N ALA A 95 1.88 -8.11 -12.84
CA ALA A 95 2.09 -7.33 -14.06
C ALA A 95 1.60 -5.88 -13.94
N LYS A 96 0.53 -5.64 -13.18
CA LYS A 96 0.01 -4.30 -12.88
C LYS A 96 1.00 -3.48 -12.07
N VAL A 97 1.58 -4.07 -11.01
CA VAL A 97 2.57 -3.38 -10.18
C VAL A 97 3.83 -3.07 -10.99
N GLY A 98 4.35 -4.04 -11.74
CA GLY A 98 5.48 -3.81 -12.65
C GLY A 98 5.25 -2.58 -13.55
N ARG A 99 4.06 -2.45 -14.15
CA ARG A 99 3.70 -1.26 -14.92
C ARG A 99 3.63 0.02 -14.08
N GLN A 100 3.06 -0.01 -12.88
CA GLN A 100 2.96 1.23 -12.08
C GLN A 100 4.33 1.77 -11.68
N ILE A 101 5.29 0.88 -11.41
CA ILE A 101 6.65 1.25 -11.01
C ILE A 101 7.40 1.86 -12.18
N VAL A 102 7.33 1.23 -13.35
CA VAL A 102 7.98 1.71 -14.57
C VAL A 102 7.39 3.05 -15.00
N TYR A 103 6.06 3.17 -15.08
CA TYR A 103 5.42 4.28 -15.79
C TYR A 103 4.95 5.44 -14.93
N LYS A 104 4.81 5.28 -13.60
CA LYS A 104 4.21 6.34 -12.76
C LYS A 104 5.17 7.00 -11.79
N ARG A 105 6.48 6.66 -11.84
CA ARG A 105 7.52 7.24 -10.96
C ARG A 105 7.03 7.37 -9.51
N ASN A 106 6.39 6.32 -8.99
CA ASN A 106 5.88 6.38 -7.64
C ASN A 106 7.06 6.05 -6.70
N PRO A 107 7.50 7.01 -5.88
CA PRO A 107 8.73 6.86 -5.09
C PRO A 107 8.56 5.97 -3.85
N GLY A 108 7.37 5.39 -3.65
CA GLY A 108 7.07 4.62 -2.46
C GLY A 108 6.88 5.52 -1.23
N ILE A 109 6.20 6.66 -1.37
CA ILE A 109 5.77 7.48 -0.23
C ILE A 109 4.30 7.21 0.06
N TYR A 110 4.01 7.01 1.33
CA TYR A 110 2.73 6.61 1.83
C TYR A 110 2.32 7.56 2.95
N ARG A 111 1.08 8.03 2.83
CA ARG A 111 0.35 8.63 3.93
C ARG A 111 -0.79 7.69 4.27
N ALA A 112 -0.93 7.33 5.53
CA ALA A 112 -1.96 6.43 5.99
C ALA A 112 -2.79 7.05 7.11
N PHE A 113 -4.09 6.82 7.02
CA PHE A 113 -5.07 7.23 8.01
C PHE A 113 -5.81 6.01 8.56
N ASP A 114 -5.76 5.85 9.89
CA ASP A 114 -6.63 4.97 10.67
C ASP A 114 -7.72 5.82 11.35
N PRO A 115 -8.94 5.90 10.76
CA PRO A 115 -9.99 6.76 11.28
C PRO A 115 -10.64 6.20 12.56
N GLY A 116 -10.60 6.98 13.64
CA GLY A 116 -11.37 6.77 14.86
C GLY A 116 -12.46 7.84 15.07
N LEU A 117 -13.26 7.68 16.13
CA LEU A 117 -14.38 8.60 16.44
C LEU A 117 -13.94 9.98 16.92
N GLU A 118 -12.86 10.04 17.70
CA GLU A 118 -12.39 11.26 18.38
C GLU A 118 -11.00 11.69 17.91
N LYS A 119 -10.27 10.76 17.30
CA LYS A 119 -8.90 10.96 16.81
C LYS A 119 -8.64 10.05 15.61
N ILE A 120 -7.68 10.45 14.79
CA ILE A 120 -7.21 9.70 13.64
C ILE A 120 -5.76 9.32 13.90
N GLY A 121 -5.41 8.05 13.68
CA GLY A 121 -4.03 7.60 13.57
C GLY A 121 -3.46 8.03 12.22
N VAL A 122 -2.28 8.65 12.23
CA VAL A 122 -1.62 9.19 11.04
C VAL A 122 -0.22 8.61 10.94
N CYS A 123 0.15 8.18 9.74
CA CYS A 123 1.53 7.81 9.41
C CYS A 123 1.91 8.43 8.06
N VAL A 124 3.06 9.08 8.00
CA VAL A 124 3.76 9.45 6.77
C VAL A 124 5.08 8.71 6.78
N GLY A 125 5.31 7.93 5.74
CA GLY A 125 6.53 7.16 5.61
C GLY A 125 6.80 6.77 4.18
N TYR A 126 7.97 6.23 3.92
CA TYR A 126 8.41 5.89 2.59
C TYR A 126 9.33 4.66 2.59
N GLN A 127 9.40 4.00 1.44
CA GLN A 127 10.32 2.91 1.24
C GLN A 127 10.68 2.80 -0.24
N HIS A 128 11.97 2.73 -0.53
CA HIS A 128 12.45 2.43 -1.87
C HIS A 128 12.04 1.02 -2.30
N TRP A 129 11.56 0.90 -3.53
CA TRP A 129 11.17 -0.36 -4.13
C TRP A 129 12.33 -1.04 -4.84
N GLY A 130 12.31 -2.38 -4.86
CA GLY A 130 13.23 -3.17 -5.68
C GLY A 130 14.13 -4.13 -4.90
N PRO A 131 15.13 -4.74 -5.55
CA PRO A 131 15.93 -5.84 -5.00
C PRO A 131 16.78 -5.44 -3.79
N ASN A 132 17.10 -4.15 -3.66
CA ASN A 132 17.82 -3.59 -2.52
C ASN A 132 16.87 -2.82 -1.59
N ARG A 133 15.63 -3.30 -1.41
CA ARG A 133 14.67 -2.61 -0.53
C ARG A 133 15.29 -2.39 0.85
N GLY A 134 15.37 -1.13 1.24
CA GLY A 134 15.75 -0.74 2.59
C GLY A 134 14.58 -0.92 3.55
N PRO A 135 14.76 -0.54 4.82
CA PRO A 135 13.66 -0.50 5.78
C PRO A 135 12.59 0.52 5.37
N PHE A 136 11.42 0.40 5.99
CA PHE A 136 10.38 1.42 5.86
C PHE A 136 10.70 2.60 6.77
N CYS A 137 10.96 3.77 6.19
CA CYS A 137 11.29 4.98 6.93
C CYS A 137 10.01 5.74 7.28
N ILE A 138 9.83 6.12 8.54
CA ILE A 138 8.71 6.91 9.02
C ILE A 138 9.21 8.33 9.28
N SER A 139 8.70 9.27 8.50
CA SER A 139 8.98 10.70 8.69
C SER A 139 8.06 11.32 9.75
N TYR A 140 6.83 10.79 9.89
CA TYR A 140 5.90 11.18 10.94
C TYR A 140 4.93 10.04 11.30
N ALA A 141 4.69 9.83 12.59
CA ALA A 141 3.61 8.98 13.07
C ALA A 141 3.01 9.58 14.35
N GLY A 142 1.69 9.63 14.44
CA GLY A 142 1.00 10.33 15.52
C GLY A 142 -0.51 10.12 15.52
N THR A 143 -1.18 10.76 16.48
CA THR A 143 -2.65 10.88 16.45
C THR A 143 -3.07 12.33 16.42
N SER A 144 -4.04 12.64 15.58
CA SER A 144 -4.65 13.98 15.52
C SER A 144 -6.09 13.90 16.00
N ARG A 145 -6.48 14.81 16.92
CA ARG A 145 -7.86 14.89 17.38
C ARG A 145 -8.76 15.44 16.28
N LEU A 146 -9.93 14.84 16.13
CA LEU A 146 -10.98 15.39 15.29
C LEU A 146 -11.71 16.48 16.08
N SER A 147 -11.72 17.70 15.54
CA SER A 147 -12.52 18.80 16.07
C SER A 147 -13.87 18.88 15.33
N GLY A 148 -14.88 19.45 16.00
CA GLY A 148 -16.22 19.63 15.45
C GLY A 148 -17.26 18.61 15.91
N SER A 149 -18.48 19.08 16.11
CA SER A 149 -19.64 18.29 16.55
C SER A 149 -20.51 17.78 15.39
N ASP A 150 -20.33 18.33 14.18
CA ASP A 150 -21.07 17.97 12.98
C ASP A 150 -20.16 17.52 11.83
N LYS A 151 -20.78 17.04 10.75
CA LYS A 151 -20.09 16.47 9.60
C LYS A 151 -19.18 17.47 8.88
N VAL A 152 -19.61 18.72 8.73
CA VAL A 152 -18.89 19.75 7.98
C VAL A 152 -17.64 20.17 8.75
N SER A 153 -17.81 20.45 10.05
CA SER A 153 -16.72 20.83 10.94
C SER A 153 -15.65 19.74 11.04
N ARG A 154 -16.08 18.47 11.07
CA ARG A 154 -15.17 17.32 11.05
C ARG A 154 -14.43 17.16 9.72
N SER A 155 -15.09 17.38 8.59
CA SER A 155 -14.42 17.37 7.28
C SER A 155 -13.34 18.45 7.18
N ILE A 156 -13.58 19.65 7.73
CA ILE A 156 -12.58 20.72 7.81
C ILE A 156 -11.40 20.29 8.69
N SER A 157 -11.66 19.66 9.84
CA SER A 157 -10.62 19.12 10.71
C SER A 157 -9.75 18.09 9.98
N VAL A 158 -10.35 17.19 9.20
CA VAL A 158 -9.61 16.21 8.38
C VAL A 158 -8.78 16.89 7.29
N ALA A 159 -9.32 17.91 6.61
CA ALA A 159 -8.60 18.67 5.61
C ALA A 159 -7.36 19.37 6.19
N GLY A 160 -7.48 19.97 7.38
CA GLY A 160 -6.33 20.55 8.09
C GLY A 160 -5.27 19.51 8.43
N ILE A 161 -5.68 18.33 8.94
CA ILE A 161 -4.74 17.22 9.21
C ILE A 161 -4.04 16.76 7.93
N LEU A 162 -4.76 16.69 6.80
CA LEU A 162 -4.17 16.36 5.51
C LEU A 162 -3.15 17.40 5.07
N GLU A 163 -3.46 18.68 5.21
CA GLU A 163 -2.54 19.78 4.89
C GLU A 163 -1.28 19.73 5.76
N ASP A 164 -1.42 19.55 7.06
CA ASP A 164 -0.31 19.44 8.01
C ASP A 164 0.66 18.31 7.64
N THR A 165 0.13 17.19 7.13
CA THR A 165 0.97 16.04 6.76
C THR A 165 1.90 16.29 5.58
N TYR A 166 1.65 17.28 4.72
CA TYR A 166 2.59 17.65 3.66
C TYR A 166 3.90 18.19 4.21
N GLY A 167 3.87 18.82 5.39
CA GLY A 167 5.07 19.29 6.08
C GLY A 167 6.01 18.18 6.54
N TYR A 168 5.55 16.92 6.55
CA TYR A 168 6.35 15.75 6.94
C TYR A 168 6.84 14.93 5.75
N ILE A 169 6.66 15.41 4.51
CA ILE A 169 7.25 14.78 3.33
C ILE A 169 8.74 15.14 3.29
N PRO A 170 9.66 14.16 3.23
CA PRO A 170 11.07 14.48 3.14
C PRO A 170 11.38 15.25 1.85
N SER A 171 12.30 16.21 1.91
CA SER A 171 12.51 17.21 0.85
C SER A 171 12.94 16.61 -0.49
N ASN A 172 13.63 15.47 -0.49
CA ASN A 172 14.02 14.70 -1.67
C ASN A 172 12.82 14.09 -2.43
N TYR A 173 11.62 14.18 -1.85
CA TYR A 173 10.38 13.72 -2.44
C TYR A 173 9.41 14.85 -2.79
N ASN A 174 9.83 16.11 -2.67
CA ASN A 174 8.99 17.26 -3.02
C ASN A 174 8.54 17.19 -4.49
N GLY A 175 7.24 17.43 -4.73
CA GLY A 175 6.64 17.37 -6.05
C GLY A 175 6.37 15.95 -6.58
N MET A 176 6.72 14.90 -5.83
CA MET A 176 6.38 13.54 -6.19
C MET A 176 4.95 13.17 -5.79
N GLN A 177 4.34 12.26 -6.55
CA GLN A 177 3.00 11.74 -6.27
C GLN A 177 3.01 10.89 -4.99
N MET A 178 2.22 11.26 -3.99
CA MET A 178 2.02 10.43 -2.78
C MET A 178 0.86 9.45 -2.96
N ILE A 179 0.91 8.36 -2.18
CA ILE A 179 -0.23 7.46 -2.02
C ILE A 179 -0.87 7.72 -0.66
N THR A 180 -2.13 8.16 -0.67
CA THR A 180 -2.94 8.28 0.54
C THR A 180 -3.78 7.03 0.74
N LEU A 181 -3.54 6.31 1.83
CA LEU A 181 -4.25 5.11 2.24
C LEU A 181 -5.20 5.45 3.37
N VAL A 182 -6.44 4.99 3.26
CA VAL A 182 -7.44 5.12 4.33
C VAL A 182 -8.01 3.74 4.63
N GLU A 183 -8.03 3.33 5.90
CA GLU A 183 -8.67 2.06 6.23
C GLU A 183 -10.18 2.11 5.95
N LYS A 184 -10.67 1.10 5.22
CA LYS A 184 -12.11 0.82 5.10
C LYS A 184 -12.53 0.06 6.34
N GLN A 185 -13.14 0.76 7.28
CA GLN A 185 -13.88 0.08 8.34
C GLN A 185 -15.05 -0.70 7.70
N GLN A 186 -15.12 -2.00 7.96
CA GLN A 186 -16.22 -2.82 7.48
C GLN A 186 -17.53 -2.36 8.14
N GLN A 187 -18.55 -2.09 7.31
CA GLN A 187 -19.93 -1.90 7.77
C GLN A 187 -20.28 -3.05 8.71
N ARG A 188 -20.70 -2.73 9.94
CA ARG A 188 -21.07 -3.74 10.93
C ARG A 188 -22.55 -4.09 10.74
N PRO A 189 -22.90 -5.32 10.31
CA PRO A 189 -24.30 -5.73 10.28
C PRO A 189 -24.76 -5.92 11.73
N GLY A 190 -25.74 -5.13 12.17
CA GLY A 190 -26.41 -5.31 13.46
C GLY A 190 -26.12 -4.26 14.55
N VAL A 191 -25.54 -3.11 14.21
CA VAL A 191 -25.68 -1.93 15.09
C VAL A 191 -27.01 -1.27 14.76
N THR A 192 -28.12 -1.83 15.26
CA THR A 192 -29.43 -1.16 15.29
C THR A 192 -29.64 -0.62 16.70
N GLY A 193 -28.73 0.26 17.14
CA GLY A 193 -28.90 1.05 18.34
C GLY A 193 -29.25 2.47 17.91
N LYS A 194 -30.50 2.88 18.16
CA LYS A 194 -30.98 4.26 17.94
C LYS A 194 -29.93 5.25 18.47
N GLY A 195 -29.23 5.94 17.56
CA GLY A 195 -28.31 7.05 17.88
C GLY A 195 -26.83 6.88 17.53
N LEU A 196 -26.27 5.67 17.41
CA LEU A 196 -24.81 5.48 17.18
C LEU A 196 -24.46 4.72 15.89
N SER A 197 -25.46 4.13 15.22
CA SER A 197 -25.25 3.38 13.98
C SER A 197 -25.00 4.26 12.77
N GLY A 198 -25.60 5.46 12.72
CA GLY A 198 -25.40 6.42 11.63
C GLY A 198 -24.13 7.27 11.76
N ALA A 199 -23.61 7.44 12.99
CA ALA A 199 -22.43 8.29 13.26
C ALA A 199 -21.13 7.60 12.81
N PHE A 200 -20.93 6.33 13.19
CA PHE A 200 -19.75 5.54 12.83
C PHE A 200 -19.61 5.34 11.32
N ASP A 201 -20.73 5.03 10.63
CA ASP A 201 -20.77 4.86 9.19
C ASP A 201 -20.55 6.19 8.45
N SER A 202 -21.00 7.31 9.02
CA SER A 202 -20.80 8.62 8.40
C SER A 202 -19.40 9.18 8.61
N GLU A 203 -18.72 8.94 9.73
CA GLU A 203 -17.44 9.57 10.04
C GLU A 203 -16.26 8.95 9.29
N THR A 204 -16.17 7.63 9.17
CA THR A 204 -15.17 7.00 8.28
C THR A 204 -15.43 7.35 6.82
N MET A 205 -16.70 7.42 6.40
CA MET A 205 -17.07 7.90 5.06
C MET A 205 -16.84 9.40 4.87
N LEU A 206 -16.84 10.21 5.93
CA LEU A 206 -16.50 11.63 5.91
C LEU A 206 -14.99 11.85 5.90
N VAL A 207 -14.21 11.05 6.61
CA VAL A 207 -12.74 11.08 6.47
C VAL A 207 -12.38 10.65 5.06
N GLN A 208 -12.95 9.54 4.57
CA GLN A 208 -12.76 9.11 3.18
C GLN A 208 -13.28 10.14 2.18
N GLY A 209 -14.45 10.72 2.42
CA GLY A 209 -15.09 11.74 1.59
C GLY A 209 -14.29 13.03 1.57
N ALA A 210 -13.86 13.55 2.72
CA ALA A 210 -13.03 14.74 2.86
C ALA A 210 -11.63 14.52 2.27
N VAL A 211 -11.01 13.35 2.44
CA VAL A 211 -9.75 13.00 1.75
C VAL A 211 -9.95 12.97 0.23
N VAL A 212 -11.10 12.49 -0.25
CA VAL A 212 -11.44 12.44 -1.68
C VAL A 212 -11.90 13.80 -2.24
N GLU A 213 -12.52 14.67 -1.44
CA GLU A 213 -13.01 16.00 -1.81
C GLU A 213 -11.92 17.07 -1.69
N ALA A 214 -11.00 16.93 -0.72
CA ALA A 214 -9.78 17.73 -0.64
C ALA A 214 -8.91 17.57 -1.89
N ARG A 215 -9.18 16.55 -2.73
CA ARG A 215 -8.64 16.33 -4.08
C ARG A 215 -8.89 17.49 -5.08
N GLY A 216 -9.42 18.63 -4.63
CA GLY A 216 -9.47 19.87 -5.40
C GLY A 216 -8.09 20.32 -5.94
N PRO A 217 -8.00 21.50 -6.57
CA PRO A 217 -6.90 21.88 -7.48
C PRO A 217 -5.47 21.82 -6.88
N VAL A 218 -5.32 21.70 -5.56
CA VAL A 218 -4.04 21.55 -4.84
C VAL A 218 -3.51 20.08 -4.88
N LEU A 219 -4.35 19.08 -5.12
CA LEU A 219 -4.07 17.64 -4.87
C LEU A 219 -4.15 16.73 -6.12
N ASN A 220 -4.11 17.29 -7.32
CA ASN A 220 -4.33 16.53 -8.57
C ASN A 220 -3.30 15.39 -8.83
N SER A 221 -2.22 15.32 -8.06
CA SER A 221 -1.24 14.23 -8.11
C SER A 221 -1.50 13.10 -7.12
N ASP A 222 -2.18 13.25 -5.97
CA ASP A 222 -2.21 12.18 -4.96
C ASP A 222 -3.14 11.01 -5.30
N LEU A 223 -2.64 9.78 -5.16
CA LEU A 223 -3.43 8.56 -5.34
C LEU A 223 -4.10 8.19 -4.01
N VAL A 224 -5.40 8.43 -3.90
CA VAL A 224 -6.19 8.02 -2.72
C VAL A 224 -6.75 6.60 -2.90
N MET A 225 -6.51 5.72 -1.93
CA MET A 225 -7.04 4.34 -1.94
C MET A 225 -7.57 3.93 -0.57
N GLY A 226 -8.71 3.22 -0.58
CA GLY A 226 -9.20 2.56 0.63
C GLY A 226 -8.65 1.14 0.77
N ILE A 227 -8.12 0.78 1.95
CA ILE A 227 -7.57 -0.55 2.25
C ILE A 227 -8.47 -1.33 3.21
N ASP A 228 -8.65 -2.64 3.00
CA ASP A 228 -9.48 -3.47 3.89
C ASP A 228 -8.67 -3.92 5.11
N SER A 229 -9.19 -3.62 6.31
CA SER A 229 -8.57 -3.99 7.60
C SER A 229 -8.30 -5.48 7.75
N THR A 230 -9.09 -6.34 7.10
CA THR A 230 -8.88 -7.79 7.11
C THR A 230 -7.68 -8.19 6.27
N LYS A 231 -7.37 -7.46 5.20
CA LYS A 231 -6.17 -7.71 4.39
C LYS A 231 -4.91 -7.29 5.13
N VAL A 232 -4.93 -6.13 5.79
CA VAL A 232 -3.85 -5.67 6.70
C VAL A 232 -3.63 -6.73 7.79
N SER A 233 -4.71 -7.16 8.45
CA SER A 233 -4.63 -8.15 9.53
C SER A 233 -4.06 -9.50 9.08
N LYS A 234 -4.37 -9.95 7.86
CA LYS A 234 -3.86 -11.21 7.30
C LYS A 234 -2.40 -11.11 6.92
N LEU A 235 -1.98 -10.03 6.25
CA LEU A 235 -0.59 -9.83 5.86
C LEU A 235 0.33 -9.83 7.10
N TRP A 236 -0.06 -9.07 8.14
CA TRP A 236 0.74 -8.91 9.36
C TRP A 236 0.44 -9.94 10.46
N ASN A 237 -0.34 -10.98 10.14
CA ASN A 237 -0.70 -12.06 11.08
C ASN A 237 -1.33 -11.58 12.42
N LEU A 238 -2.16 -10.54 12.35
CA LEU A 238 -2.83 -9.92 13.50
C LEU A 238 -4.11 -10.65 13.94
N GLU A 239 -4.51 -11.69 13.21
CA GLU A 239 -5.74 -12.43 13.53
C GLU A 239 -5.62 -13.16 14.87
N VAL A 240 -6.49 -12.80 15.82
CA VAL A 240 -6.55 -13.44 17.13
C VAL A 240 -7.58 -14.57 17.14
N LYS A 241 -7.12 -15.79 17.39
CA LYS A 241 -7.96 -16.96 17.64
C LYS A 241 -8.17 -17.12 19.16
N LEU A 242 -9.26 -16.59 19.69
CA LEU A 242 -9.67 -16.82 21.08
C LEU A 242 -10.80 -17.84 21.15
N VAL A 243 -10.80 -18.65 22.21
CA VAL A 243 -11.94 -19.47 22.59
C VAL A 243 -12.87 -18.66 23.49
N LYS A 244 -14.17 -18.71 23.19
CA LYS A 244 -15.21 -18.10 24.02
C LYS A 244 -15.33 -18.89 25.33
N ARG A 245 -15.21 -18.22 26.47
CA ARG A 245 -15.31 -18.87 27.79
C ARG A 245 -16.77 -19.26 28.07
N ARG A 246 -16.99 -20.36 28.81
CA ARG A 246 -18.34 -20.75 29.26
C ARG A 246 -18.95 -19.62 30.10
N GLY A 247 -20.20 -19.23 29.79
CA GLY A 247 -20.88 -18.11 30.45
C GLY A 247 -20.46 -16.70 29.95
N GLU A 248 -19.46 -16.57 29.08
CA GLU A 248 -19.03 -15.27 28.55
C GLU A 248 -20.09 -14.71 27.56
N SER A 249 -20.46 -13.44 27.72
CA SER A 249 -21.33 -12.76 26.76
C SER A 249 -20.61 -12.55 25.42
N LYS A 250 -21.36 -12.45 24.31
CA LYS A 250 -20.78 -12.15 22.99
C LYS A 250 -20.02 -10.82 22.99
N LYS A 251 -20.53 -9.82 23.72
CA LYS A 251 -19.89 -8.51 23.88
C LYS A 251 -18.53 -8.64 24.57
N ASN A 252 -18.46 -9.37 25.69
CA ASN A 252 -17.21 -9.55 26.44
C ASN A 252 -16.16 -10.33 25.62
N TYR A 253 -16.57 -11.40 24.94
CA TYR A 253 -15.70 -12.15 24.03
C TYR A 253 -15.11 -11.25 22.92
N ASN A 254 -15.96 -10.44 22.27
CA ASN A 254 -15.51 -9.53 21.22
C ASN A 254 -14.58 -8.44 21.75
N ASN A 255 -14.85 -7.88 22.93
CA ASN A 255 -13.98 -6.89 23.57
C ASN A 255 -12.60 -7.48 23.89
N ARG A 256 -12.56 -8.71 24.41
CA ARG A 256 -11.32 -9.41 24.73
C ARG A 256 -10.52 -9.75 23.47
N LYS A 257 -11.20 -10.19 22.41
CA LYS A 257 -10.58 -10.40 21.09
C LYS A 257 -10.01 -9.11 20.50
N ARG A 258 -10.72 -8.00 20.66
CA ARG A 258 -10.26 -6.67 20.22
C ARG A 258 -9.05 -6.20 21.02
N ALA A 259 -9.08 -6.31 22.35
CA ALA A 259 -7.95 -5.95 23.20
C ALA A 259 -6.68 -6.73 22.81
N ALA A 260 -6.81 -8.06 22.67
CA ALA A 260 -5.69 -8.90 22.23
C ALA A 260 -5.18 -8.54 20.82
N LYS A 261 -6.07 -8.11 19.90
CA LYS A 261 -5.62 -7.64 18.57
C LYS A 261 -4.79 -6.36 18.72
N LYS A 262 -5.25 -5.40 19.53
CA LYS A 262 -4.53 -4.13 19.77
C LYS A 262 -3.14 -4.39 20.35
N GLU A 263 -3.04 -5.24 21.37
CA GLU A 263 -1.77 -5.64 21.97
C GLU A 263 -0.84 -6.28 20.93
N ARG A 264 -1.36 -7.19 20.09
CA ARG A 264 -0.58 -7.81 19.01
C ARG A 264 -0.14 -6.81 17.95
N THR A 265 -0.99 -5.85 17.57
CA THR A 265 -0.64 -4.78 16.63
C THR A 265 0.56 -3.98 17.16
N VAL A 266 0.49 -3.52 18.42
CA VAL A 266 1.57 -2.74 19.03
C VAL A 266 2.84 -3.58 19.12
N ALA A 267 2.75 -4.81 19.64
CA ALA A 267 3.89 -5.71 19.73
C ALA A 267 4.55 -5.97 18.37
N LYS A 268 3.76 -6.10 17.31
CA LYS A 268 4.28 -6.33 15.95
C LYS A 268 5.04 -5.12 15.41
N VAL A 269 4.54 -3.90 15.63
CA VAL A 269 5.25 -2.69 15.21
C VAL A 269 6.51 -2.47 16.04
N THR A 270 6.46 -2.70 17.36
CA THR A 270 7.64 -2.64 18.23
C THR A 270 8.71 -3.64 17.81
N GLU A 271 8.33 -4.86 17.45
CA GLU A 271 9.24 -5.88 16.91
C GLU A 271 9.94 -5.35 15.65
N MET A 272 9.19 -4.80 14.69
CA MET A 272 9.72 -4.30 13.41
C MET A 272 10.62 -3.08 13.55
N ILE A 273 10.35 -2.21 14.52
CA ILE A 273 11.28 -1.11 14.88
C ILE A 273 12.57 -1.70 15.47
N SER A 274 12.44 -2.70 16.35
CA SER A 274 13.59 -3.30 17.03
C SER A 274 14.48 -4.15 16.11
N SER A 275 13.90 -4.82 15.12
CA SER A 275 14.62 -5.58 14.09
C SER A 275 15.26 -4.69 13.02
N GLY A 276 14.93 -3.40 12.98
CA GLY A 276 15.36 -2.47 11.96
C GLY A 276 14.59 -2.56 10.65
N ASP A 277 13.46 -3.27 10.60
CA ASP A 277 12.55 -3.26 9.45
C ASP A 277 11.83 -1.91 9.27
N ILE A 278 11.68 -1.16 10.37
CA ILE A 278 11.18 0.21 10.41
C ILE A 278 12.26 1.12 10.99
N ILE A 279 12.54 2.23 10.30
CA ILE A 279 13.36 3.32 10.83
C ILE A 279 12.44 4.51 11.15
N LEU A 280 12.52 5.02 12.37
CA LEU A 280 11.89 6.27 12.77
C LEU A 280 12.87 7.41 12.50
N GLU A 281 12.62 8.24 11.49
CA GLU A 281 13.45 9.43 11.24
C GLU A 281 13.22 10.49 12.31
N ASN A 282 11.97 10.57 12.78
CA ASN A 282 11.56 11.40 13.90
C ASN A 282 10.89 10.53 14.96
N PRO A 283 10.98 10.91 16.25
CA PRO A 283 10.21 10.28 17.30
C PRO A 283 8.71 10.29 16.96
N VAL A 284 8.00 9.23 17.34
CA VAL A 284 6.54 9.20 17.28
C VAL A 284 5.99 10.36 18.11
N ALA A 285 4.99 11.05 17.59
CA ALA A 285 4.33 12.15 18.29
C ALA A 285 3.49 11.60 19.46
N GLY A 286 4.15 11.40 20.61
CA GLY A 286 3.57 10.84 21.83
C GLY A 286 3.90 9.36 22.05
N GLU A 287 3.07 8.66 22.81
CA GLU A 287 3.22 7.22 23.04
C GLU A 287 2.83 6.42 21.79
N LEU A 288 3.54 5.33 21.52
CA LEU A 288 3.24 4.40 20.43
C LEU A 288 1.94 3.62 20.73
N THR A 289 0.80 4.25 20.47
CA THR A 289 -0.53 3.67 20.69
C THR A 289 -0.95 2.76 19.54
N HIS A 290 -1.98 1.93 19.76
CA HIS A 290 -2.50 1.05 18.72
C HIS A 290 -3.00 1.78 17.46
N ASP A 291 -3.58 2.98 17.59
CA ASP A 291 -4.10 3.75 16.44
C ASP A 291 -2.93 4.21 15.54
N ILE A 292 -1.80 4.58 16.15
CA ILE A 292 -0.56 4.91 15.42
C ILE A 292 -0.01 3.65 14.74
N CYS A 293 0.03 2.53 15.47
CA CYS A 293 0.52 1.27 14.93
C CYS A 293 -0.34 0.76 13.76
N ASP A 294 -1.67 0.86 13.85
CA ASP A 294 -2.57 0.49 12.75
C ASP A 294 -2.30 1.39 11.52
N ALA A 295 -2.13 2.71 11.69
CA ALA A 295 -1.75 3.62 10.61
C ALA A 295 -0.39 3.25 9.97
N ILE A 296 0.61 2.89 10.77
CA ILE A 296 1.92 2.41 10.28
C ILE A 296 1.74 1.14 9.44
N LEU A 297 1.03 0.15 9.96
CA LEU A 297 0.79 -1.11 9.24
C LEU A 297 -0.01 -0.89 7.95
N ILE A 298 -0.95 0.05 7.94
CA ILE A 298 -1.66 0.45 6.72
C ILE A 298 -0.69 1.00 5.68
N ALA A 299 0.18 1.94 6.06
CA ALA A 299 1.19 2.54 5.17
C ALA A 299 2.09 1.45 4.57
N MET A 300 2.61 0.56 5.42
CA MET A 300 3.51 -0.52 5.01
C MET A 300 2.82 -1.57 4.14
N THR A 301 1.52 -1.84 4.32
CA THR A 301 0.83 -2.94 3.64
C THR A 301 0.93 -2.84 2.12
N LEU A 302 0.72 -1.63 1.57
CA LEU A 302 0.82 -1.46 0.13
C LEU A 302 2.26 -1.59 -0.36
N SER A 303 3.22 -1.02 0.38
CA SER A 303 4.64 -1.18 0.08
C SER A 303 5.04 -2.65 0.02
N GLU A 304 4.61 -3.43 1.01
CA GLU A 304 4.92 -4.85 1.09
C GLU A 304 4.30 -5.64 -0.07
N TRP A 305 3.04 -5.37 -0.43
CA TRP A 305 2.42 -5.99 -1.62
C TRP A 305 3.15 -5.64 -2.91
N TYR A 306 3.61 -4.40 -3.05
CA TYR A 306 4.28 -3.96 -4.27
C TYR A 306 5.68 -4.56 -4.38
N ASN A 307 6.42 -4.60 -3.27
CA ASN A 307 7.71 -5.27 -3.20
C ASN A 307 7.59 -6.77 -3.45
N ASN A 308 6.59 -7.44 -2.88
CA ASN A 308 6.34 -8.86 -3.15
C ASN A 308 6.00 -9.11 -4.63
N ALA A 309 5.21 -8.23 -5.24
CA ALA A 309 4.92 -8.29 -6.67
C ALA A 309 6.19 -8.15 -7.51
N LEU A 310 7.05 -7.17 -7.19
CA LEU A 310 8.34 -6.98 -7.85
C LEU A 310 9.22 -8.20 -7.75
N MET A 311 9.41 -8.74 -6.56
CA MET A 311 10.26 -9.91 -6.33
C MET A 311 9.77 -11.15 -7.09
N ILE A 312 8.45 -11.32 -7.25
CA ILE A 312 7.89 -12.38 -8.09
C ILE A 312 8.15 -12.09 -9.57
N GLY A 313 7.90 -10.86 -10.01
CA GLY A 313 8.17 -10.43 -11.40
C GLY A 313 9.63 -10.68 -11.81
N MET A 314 10.57 -10.33 -10.93
CA MET A 314 12.00 -10.56 -11.12
C MET A 314 12.42 -12.03 -11.13
N LYS A 315 11.70 -12.92 -10.42
CA LYS A 315 12.02 -14.36 -10.38
C LYS A 315 11.49 -15.13 -11.58
N CYS A 316 10.43 -14.64 -12.20
CA CYS A 316 9.80 -15.29 -13.36
C CYS A 316 10.50 -14.94 -14.67
N TRP A 317 11.50 -14.06 -14.62
CA TRP A 317 12.25 -13.51 -15.74
C TRP A 317 13.75 -13.70 -15.47
#